data_AF-A0A327U3U3-F1
#
_entry.id   AF-A0A327U3U3-F1
#
_cell.length_a   1.000
_cell.length_b   1.000
_cell.length_c   1.000
_cell.angle_alpha   90.00
_cell.angle_beta   90.00
_cell.angle_gamma   90.00
#
_symmetry.space_group_name_H-M   'P 1'
#
loop_
_entity.id
_entity.type
_entity.pdbx_description
1 polymer ?
#
loop_
_entity_poly.entity_id
_entity_poly.type
_entity_poly.pdbx_seq_one_letter_code
_entity_poly.pdbx_strand_id
1 'polypeptide(L)'
;ERSRELLELVRTHAAAALGHSGPAAISVDKTFRDQGFDSLTAVELRNRLVRAVGMPMPSGVVFDHPTPRGVADYLTARLVSAVASGNGEARTASSVLGELQRFESSLWSVSEGDPEYKAVQERLDEIVARLRKGAPSTSGPSEADIEAASVDQLLDIIDDELLDLP
;
A
#
# COMPACT_ATOMS: atom_id res chain seq x y z
N GLU A 1 -9.28 -5.20 -28.64
CA GLU A 1 -8.42 -6.41 -28.69
C GLU A 1 -7.78 -6.71 -27.33
N ARG A 2 -7.00 -5.80 -26.72
CA ARG A 2 -6.36 -6.02 -25.40
C ARG A 2 -7.26 -6.56 -24.27
N SER A 3 -8.48 -6.05 -24.12
CA SER A 3 -9.41 -6.55 -23.09
C SER A 3 -9.81 -8.02 -23.29
N ARG A 4 -9.84 -8.49 -24.54
CA ARG A 4 -10.14 -9.89 -24.87
C ARG A 4 -8.98 -10.82 -24.53
N GLU A 5 -7.74 -10.38 -24.81
CA GLU A 5 -6.52 -11.11 -24.46
C GLU A 5 -6.35 -11.22 -22.94
N LEU A 6 -6.57 -10.13 -22.20
CA LEU A 6 -6.54 -10.15 -20.74
C LEU A 6 -7.63 -11.04 -20.14
N LEU A 7 -8.83 -11.02 -20.74
CA LEU A 7 -9.90 -11.93 -20.32
C LEU A 7 -9.52 -13.40 -20.53
N GLU A 8 -8.91 -13.73 -21.66
CA GLU A 8 -8.42 -15.09 -21.92
C GLU A 8 -7.30 -15.50 -20.96
N LEU A 9 -6.38 -14.58 -20.65
CA LEU A 9 -5.33 -14.77 -19.66
C LEU A 9 -5.92 -15.08 -18.28
N VAL A 10 -6.88 -14.26 -17.82
CA VAL A 10 -7.57 -14.46 -16.54
C VAL A 10 -8.27 -15.81 -16.50
N ARG A 11 -8.99 -16.18 -17.54
CA ARG A 11 -9.67 -17.50 -17.62
C ARG A 11 -8.68 -18.66 -17.61
N THR A 12 -7.53 -18.51 -18.26
CA THR A 12 -6.50 -19.54 -18.31
C THR A 12 -5.90 -19.79 -16.93
N HIS A 13 -5.56 -18.72 -16.21
CA HIS A 13 -5.05 -18.86 -14.84
C HIS A 13 -6.13 -19.29 -13.85
N ALA A 14 -7.38 -18.89 -14.05
CA ALA A 14 -8.51 -19.35 -13.26
C ALA A 14 -8.78 -20.86 -13.46
N ALA A 15 -8.78 -21.34 -14.70
CA ALA A 15 -8.89 -22.75 -15.01
C ALA A 15 -7.76 -23.54 -14.34
N ALA A 16 -6.53 -23.05 -14.42
CA ALA A 16 -5.38 -23.73 -13.84
C ALA A 16 -5.38 -23.72 -12.30
N ALA A 17 -5.99 -22.72 -11.65
CA ALA A 17 -6.17 -22.69 -10.19
C ALA A 17 -7.23 -23.71 -9.71
N LEU A 18 -8.25 -23.97 -10.53
CA LEU A 18 -9.26 -25.00 -10.25
C LEU A 18 -8.90 -26.40 -10.79
N GLY A 19 -7.74 -26.56 -11.44
CA GLY A 19 -7.33 -27.81 -12.06
C GLY A 19 -8.11 -28.19 -13.33
N HIS A 20 -8.77 -27.23 -13.97
CA HIS A 20 -9.44 -27.42 -15.25
C HIS A 20 -8.45 -27.38 -16.43
N SER A 21 -8.79 -28.11 -17.49
CA SER A 21 -7.95 -28.27 -18.69
C SER A 21 -7.87 -27.05 -19.60
N GLY A 22 -8.71 -26.03 -19.40
CA GLY A 22 -8.62 -24.81 -20.21
C GLY A 22 -9.60 -23.70 -19.84
N PRO A 23 -9.42 -22.50 -20.43
CA PRO A 23 -10.20 -21.29 -20.13
C PRO A 23 -11.69 -21.43 -20.45
N ALA A 24 -12.06 -22.33 -21.37
CA ALA A 24 -13.44 -22.61 -21.75
C ALA A 24 -14.31 -23.10 -20.58
N ALA A 25 -13.71 -23.74 -19.57
CA ALA A 25 -14.39 -24.18 -18.35
C ALA A 25 -14.81 -23.02 -17.43
N ILE A 26 -14.21 -21.84 -17.61
CA ILE A 26 -14.47 -20.65 -16.79
C ILE A 26 -15.43 -19.73 -17.55
N SER A 27 -16.59 -19.45 -16.97
CA SER A 27 -17.57 -18.48 -17.45
C SER A 27 -17.12 -17.05 -17.16
N VAL A 28 -17.20 -16.18 -18.16
CA VAL A 28 -16.74 -14.80 -18.09
C VAL A 28 -17.61 -13.88 -17.22
N ASP A 29 -18.90 -14.22 -17.08
CA ASP A 29 -19.91 -13.38 -16.42
C ASP A 29 -20.41 -13.95 -15.09
N LYS A 30 -19.99 -15.18 -14.75
CA LYS A 30 -20.31 -15.76 -13.43
C LYS A 30 -19.27 -15.32 -12.41
N THR A 31 -19.70 -15.26 -11.16
CA THR A 31 -18.74 -14.98 -10.09
C THR A 31 -17.78 -16.16 -9.93
N PHE A 32 -16.59 -15.92 -9.40
CA PHE A 32 -15.64 -16.96 -9.08
C PHE A 32 -16.23 -17.94 -8.06
N ARG A 33 -17.00 -17.43 -7.09
CA ARG A 33 -17.67 -18.26 -6.07
C ARG A 33 -18.66 -19.24 -6.70
N ASP A 34 -19.48 -18.79 -7.64
CA ASP A 34 -20.44 -19.64 -8.35
C ASP A 34 -19.76 -20.70 -9.24
N GLN A 35 -18.45 -20.55 -9.47
CA GLN A 35 -17.63 -21.45 -10.29
C GLN A 35 -16.74 -22.36 -9.44
N GLY A 36 -16.85 -22.30 -8.11
CA GLY A 36 -16.10 -23.16 -7.19
C GLY A 36 -14.83 -22.56 -6.61
N PHE A 37 -14.62 -21.24 -6.74
CA PHE A 37 -13.54 -20.57 -6.01
C PHE A 37 -13.91 -20.35 -4.55
N ASP A 38 -12.93 -20.58 -3.70
CA ASP A 38 -12.87 -20.27 -2.28
C ASP A 38 -11.76 -19.23 -2.00
N SER A 39 -11.49 -18.96 -0.72
CA SER A 39 -10.46 -18.00 -0.32
C SER A 39 -9.04 -18.42 -0.73
N LEU A 40 -8.73 -19.73 -0.74
CA LEU A 40 -7.39 -20.22 -1.04
C LEU A 40 -7.12 -20.16 -2.55
N THR A 41 -8.05 -20.65 -3.34
CA THR A 41 -8.00 -20.62 -4.81
C THR A 41 -8.06 -19.18 -5.36
N ALA A 42 -8.75 -18.26 -4.68
CA ALA A 42 -8.70 -16.82 -5.00
C ALA A 42 -7.29 -16.23 -4.82
N VAL A 43 -6.62 -16.55 -3.71
CA VAL A 43 -5.23 -16.13 -3.46
C VAL A 43 -4.28 -16.76 -4.49
N GLU A 44 -4.48 -18.03 -4.84
CA GLU A 44 -3.68 -18.70 -5.85
C GLU A 44 -3.85 -18.07 -7.23
N LEU A 45 -5.08 -17.77 -7.65
CA LEU A 45 -5.37 -17.05 -8.89
C LEU A 45 -4.67 -15.70 -8.90
N ARG A 46 -4.79 -14.92 -7.82
CA ARG A 46 -4.10 -13.63 -7.67
C ARG A 46 -2.59 -13.80 -7.80
N ASN A 47 -1.99 -14.79 -7.17
CA ASN A 47 -0.55 -15.04 -7.27
C ASN A 47 -0.11 -15.46 -8.68
N ARG A 48 -0.93 -16.25 -9.38
CA ARG A 48 -0.70 -16.63 -10.79
C ARG A 48 -0.77 -15.41 -11.70
N LEU A 49 -1.76 -14.53 -11.50
CA LEU A 49 -1.91 -13.29 -12.27
C LEU A 49 -0.79 -12.29 -12.00
N VAL A 50 -0.35 -12.13 -10.75
CA VAL A 50 0.81 -11.29 -10.40
C VAL A 50 2.06 -11.77 -11.15
N ARG A 51 2.30 -13.08 -11.20
CA ARG A 51 3.44 -13.65 -11.95
C ARG A 51 3.30 -13.46 -13.46
N ALA A 52 2.10 -13.60 -14.01
CA ALA A 52 1.87 -13.49 -15.46
C ALA A 52 1.95 -12.04 -15.96
N VAL A 53 1.43 -11.09 -15.19
CA VAL A 53 1.38 -9.66 -15.56
C VAL A 53 2.61 -8.90 -15.07
N GLY A 54 3.35 -9.43 -14.09
CA GLY A 54 4.56 -8.81 -13.54
C GLY A 54 4.28 -7.58 -12.67
N MET A 55 3.05 -7.41 -12.17
CA MET A 55 2.64 -6.26 -11.37
C MET A 55 2.04 -6.69 -10.02
N PRO A 56 2.35 -5.98 -8.92
CA PRO A 56 1.68 -6.22 -7.64
C PRO A 56 0.17 -5.93 -7.74
N MET A 57 -0.62 -6.89 -7.26
CA MET A 57 -2.08 -6.78 -7.14
C MET A 57 -2.47 -6.77 -5.67
N PRO A 58 -3.46 -5.95 -5.26
CA PRO A 58 -4.06 -6.04 -3.93
C PRO A 58 -4.58 -7.45 -3.64
N SER A 59 -4.50 -7.88 -2.38
CA SER A 59 -5.02 -9.18 -1.95
C SER A 59 -6.53 -9.31 -2.17
N GLY A 60 -7.27 -8.19 -2.11
CA GLY A 60 -8.71 -8.12 -2.28
C GLY A 60 -9.23 -8.19 -3.72
N VAL A 61 -8.37 -8.14 -4.75
CA VAL A 61 -8.80 -7.88 -6.14
C VAL A 61 -9.84 -8.89 -6.68
N VAL A 62 -9.74 -10.16 -6.29
CA VAL A 62 -10.68 -11.22 -6.71
C VAL A 62 -12.03 -11.10 -6.00
N PHE A 63 -12.06 -10.47 -4.82
CA PHE A 63 -13.28 -10.17 -4.07
C PHE A 63 -13.93 -8.87 -4.53
N ASP A 64 -13.11 -7.84 -4.79
CA ASP A 64 -13.55 -6.54 -5.32
C ASP A 64 -14.08 -6.67 -6.75
N HIS A 65 -13.49 -7.58 -7.53
CA HIS A 65 -13.89 -7.91 -8.89
C HIS A 65 -14.21 -9.40 -8.99
N PRO A 66 -15.41 -9.83 -8.57
CA PRO A 66 -15.74 -11.23 -8.39
C PRO A 66 -15.95 -12.01 -9.70
N THR A 67 -15.77 -11.40 -10.86
CA THR A 67 -15.94 -12.05 -12.17
C THR A 67 -14.63 -12.01 -12.98
N PRO A 68 -14.37 -12.99 -13.86
CA PRO A 68 -13.22 -12.94 -14.76
C PRO A 68 -13.17 -11.67 -15.61
N ARG A 69 -14.33 -11.17 -16.06
CA ARG A 69 -14.44 -9.90 -16.78
C ARG A 69 -14.01 -8.72 -15.90
N GLY A 70 -14.50 -8.65 -14.67
CA GLY A 70 -14.13 -7.57 -13.74
C GLY A 70 -12.63 -7.53 -13.46
N VAL A 71 -11.99 -8.70 -13.28
CA VAL A 71 -10.53 -8.77 -13.09
C VAL A 71 -9.80 -8.33 -14.36
N ALA A 72 -10.25 -8.74 -15.55
CA ALA A 72 -9.64 -8.31 -16.81
C ALA A 72 -9.74 -6.79 -17.03
N ASP A 73 -10.87 -6.19 -16.67
CA ASP A 73 -11.08 -4.74 -16.75
C ASP A 73 -10.17 -3.99 -15.76
N TYR A 74 -10.05 -4.50 -14.52
CA TYR A 74 -9.10 -3.99 -13.53
C TYR A 74 -7.66 -4.01 -14.03
N LEU A 75 -7.22 -5.14 -14.61
CA LEU A 75 -5.88 -5.27 -15.18
C LEU A 75 -5.65 -4.32 -16.36
N THR A 76 -6.67 -4.14 -17.21
CA THR A 76 -6.61 -3.19 -18.33
C THR A 76 -6.37 -1.77 -17.80
N ALA A 77 -7.14 -1.34 -16.80
CA ALA A 77 -7.00 -0.01 -16.21
C ALA A 77 -5.61 0.19 -15.57
N ARG A 78 -5.10 -0.81 -14.85
CA ARG A 78 -3.77 -0.79 -14.21
C ARG A 78 -2.64 -0.72 -15.23
N LEU A 79 -2.72 -1.50 -16.31
CA LEU A 79 -1.70 -1.48 -17.37
C LEU A 79 -1.69 -0.15 -18.13
N VAL A 80 -2.86 0.42 -18.45
CA VAL A 80 -2.95 1.74 -19.06
C VAL A 80 -2.37 2.82 -18.14
N SER A 81 -2.68 2.76 -16.85
CA SER A 81 -2.14 3.67 -15.84
C SER A 81 -0.62 3.52 -15.68
N ALA A 82 -0.09 2.30 -15.71
CA ALA A 82 1.35 2.04 -15.64
C ALA A 82 2.09 2.57 -16.88
N VAL A 83 1.53 2.39 -18.09
CA VAL A 83 2.11 2.96 -19.32
C VAL A 83 2.06 4.50 -19.30
N ALA A 84 0.98 5.08 -18.78
CA ALA A 84 0.88 6.53 -18.58
C ALA A 84 1.88 7.04 -17.51
N SER A 85 2.13 6.25 -16.47
CA SER A 85 3.07 6.53 -15.38
C SER A 85 4.53 6.23 -15.74
N GLY A 86 4.82 5.40 -16.74
CA GLY A 86 6.18 5.22 -17.29
C GLY A 86 6.72 6.50 -17.92
N ASN A 87 5.85 7.35 -18.46
CA ASN A 87 6.18 8.74 -18.82
C ASN A 87 6.34 9.66 -17.59
N GLY A 88 5.98 9.18 -16.42
CA GLY A 88 6.15 9.79 -15.10
C GLY A 88 7.45 9.37 -14.41
N GLU A 89 8.02 8.19 -14.67
CA GLU A 89 9.30 7.74 -14.07
C GLU A 89 10.46 8.69 -14.37
N ALA A 90 10.53 9.26 -15.57
CA ALA A 90 11.50 10.31 -15.89
C ALA A 90 11.28 11.62 -15.09
N ARG A 91 10.04 11.90 -14.68
CA ARG A 91 9.66 13.05 -13.84
C ARG A 91 9.86 12.77 -12.36
N THR A 92 9.57 11.55 -11.91
CA THR A 92 9.81 11.06 -10.54
C THR A 92 11.29 10.93 -10.26
N ALA A 93 12.09 10.50 -11.23
CA ALA A 93 13.54 10.44 -11.14
C ALA A 93 14.18 11.81 -10.83
N SER A 94 13.52 12.92 -11.16
CA SER A 94 13.95 14.29 -10.85
C SER A 94 13.18 14.92 -9.67
N SER A 95 12.33 14.15 -8.97
CA SER A 95 11.56 14.61 -7.81
C SER A 95 12.17 14.09 -6.51
N VAL A 96 11.80 14.74 -5.40
CA VAL A 96 12.20 14.34 -4.04
C VAL A 96 11.87 12.86 -3.76
N LEU A 97 10.78 12.33 -4.33
CA LEU A 97 10.40 10.93 -4.18
C LEU A 97 11.37 9.97 -4.90
N GLY A 98 11.83 10.32 -6.10
CA GLY A 98 12.81 9.50 -6.82
C GLY A 98 14.22 9.59 -6.24
N GLU A 99 14.58 10.70 -5.58
CA GLU A 99 15.80 10.78 -4.78
C GLU A 99 15.73 9.83 -3.57
N LEU A 100 14.59 9.78 -2.87
CA LEU A 100 14.39 8.85 -1.76
C LEU A 100 14.50 7.39 -2.19
N GLN A 101 13.94 7.02 -3.35
CA GLN A 101 14.02 5.66 -3.90
C GLN A 101 15.45 5.24 -4.28
N ARG A 102 16.27 6.17 -4.80
CA ARG A 102 17.69 5.90 -5.09
C ARG A 102 18.47 5.68 -3.80
N PHE A 103 18.22 6.51 -2.79
CA PHE A 103 18.82 6.37 -1.47
C PHE A 103 18.46 5.02 -0.83
N GLU A 104 17.18 4.66 -0.89
CA GLU A 104 16.64 3.39 -0.43
C GLU A 104 17.33 2.18 -1.09
N SER A 105 17.51 2.22 -2.43
CA SER A 105 18.22 1.16 -3.17
C SER A 105 19.71 1.07 -2.80
N SER A 106 20.34 2.19 -2.45
CA SER A 106 21.72 2.24 -1.97
C SER A 106 21.86 1.63 -0.58
N LEU A 107 20.87 1.80 0.30
CA LEU A 107 20.91 1.27 1.67
C LEU A 107 20.92 -0.25 1.72
N TRP A 108 20.13 -0.91 0.88
CA TRP A 108 20.09 -2.37 0.83
C TRP A 108 21.14 -3.00 -0.09
N SER A 109 22.03 -2.18 -0.65
CA SER A 109 23.23 -2.66 -1.35
C SER A 109 24.46 -2.80 -0.43
N VAL A 110 24.39 -2.26 0.79
CA VAL A 110 25.44 -2.31 1.82
C VAL A 110 25.08 -3.38 2.87
N SER A 111 26.07 -4.17 3.27
CA SER A 111 25.89 -5.38 4.10
C SER A 111 25.47 -5.07 5.55
N GLU A 112 24.70 -5.97 6.17
CA GLU A 112 24.12 -5.93 7.55
C GLU A 112 25.11 -5.67 8.73
N GLY A 113 26.41 -5.55 8.47
CA GLY A 113 27.46 -5.36 9.48
C GLY A 113 28.12 -3.98 9.47
N ASP A 114 27.65 -3.04 8.64
CA ASP A 114 28.29 -1.74 8.50
C ASP A 114 27.93 -0.80 9.68
N PRO A 115 28.91 -0.23 10.41
CA PRO A 115 28.63 0.80 11.41
C PRO A 115 27.89 2.02 10.84
N GLU A 116 27.96 2.27 9.52
CA GLU A 116 27.17 3.30 8.83
C GLU A 116 25.66 3.03 8.95
N TYR A 117 25.23 1.77 9.07
CA TYR A 117 23.82 1.41 9.21
C TYR A 117 23.17 2.05 10.43
N LYS A 118 23.86 2.07 11.58
CA LYS A 118 23.36 2.72 12.81
C LYS A 118 23.23 4.23 12.64
N ALA A 119 24.26 4.87 12.07
CA ALA A 119 24.24 6.32 11.83
C ALA A 119 23.12 6.72 10.86
N VAL A 120 22.85 5.88 9.86
CA VAL A 120 21.72 6.11 8.93
C VAL A 120 20.37 5.91 9.62
N GLN A 121 20.22 4.88 10.47
CA GLN A 121 18.98 4.66 11.23
C GLN A 121 18.64 5.86 12.11
N GLU A 122 19.59 6.36 12.89
CA GLU A 122 19.42 7.54 13.75
C GLU A 122 18.99 8.76 12.94
N ARG A 123 19.62 8.96 11.77
CA ARG A 123 19.31 10.10 10.90
C ARG A 123 17.91 10.01 10.27
N LEU A 124 17.46 8.81 9.92
CA LEU A 124 16.11 8.59 9.39
C LEU A 124 15.04 8.86 10.45
N ASP A 125 15.25 8.41 11.68
CA ASP A 125 14.34 8.68 12.79
C ASP A 125 14.18 10.18 13.06
N GLU A 126 15.28 10.96 13.01
CA GLU A 126 15.22 12.42 13.11
C GLU A 126 14.43 13.07 11.98
N ILE A 127 14.65 12.62 10.74
CA ILE A 127 13.94 13.14 9.55
C ILE A 127 12.45 12.82 9.64
N VAL A 128 12.08 11.61 10.03
CA VAL A 128 10.68 11.20 10.22
C VAL A 128 10.03 11.99 11.34
N ALA A 129 10.72 12.18 12.48
CA ALA A 129 10.22 13.00 13.58
C ALA A 129 9.97 14.45 13.13
N ARG A 130 10.88 15.02 12.32
CA ARG A 130 10.73 16.37 11.76
C ARG A 130 9.59 16.47 10.75
N LEU A 131 9.39 15.47 9.90
CA LEU A 131 8.28 15.42 8.95
C LEU A 131 6.93 15.29 9.66
N ARG A 132 6.85 14.48 10.73
CA ARG A 132 5.64 14.33 11.56
C ARG A 132 5.27 15.60 12.32
N LYS A 133 6.29 16.36 12.77
CA LYS A 133 6.09 17.65 13.44
C LYS A 133 5.60 18.74 12.47
N GLY A 134 5.62 18.49 11.16
CA GLY A 134 5.34 19.48 10.12
C GLY A 134 6.48 20.50 9.98
N ALA A 135 6.56 21.18 8.84
CA ALA A 135 7.42 22.35 8.72
C ALA A 135 7.12 23.31 9.89
N PRO A 136 8.12 24.04 10.44
CA PRO A 136 7.84 25.06 11.45
C PRO A 136 6.97 26.13 10.80
N SER A 137 5.66 25.97 10.91
CA SER A 137 4.69 27.00 10.60
C SER A 137 4.96 28.13 11.58
N THR A 138 5.39 29.27 11.07
CA THR A 138 5.53 30.54 11.80
C THR A 138 4.16 31.10 12.10
N SER A 139 3.35 30.36 12.84
CA SER A 139 2.04 30.78 13.33
C SER A 139 1.95 30.26 14.75
N GLY A 140 1.58 31.15 15.68
CA GLY A 140 1.60 30.94 17.12
C GLY A 140 0.78 29.75 17.60
N PRO A 141 0.76 29.51 18.93
CA PRO A 141 0.17 28.31 19.51
C PRO A 141 -1.26 28.11 18.99
N SER A 142 -1.48 26.94 18.39
CA SER A 142 -2.76 26.50 17.82
C SER A 142 -3.66 26.03 18.97
N GLU A 143 -4.98 26.21 18.87
CA GLU A 143 -5.99 25.76 19.85
C GLU A 143 -5.85 24.28 20.25
N ALA A 144 -5.20 23.46 19.42
CA ALA A 144 -4.88 22.06 19.72
C ALA A 144 -3.76 21.87 20.77
N ASP A 145 -2.92 22.88 21.05
CA ASP A 145 -1.91 22.84 22.12
C ASP A 145 -2.55 23.03 23.51
N ILE A 146 -3.79 23.54 23.57
CA ILE A 146 -4.53 23.73 24.83
C ILE A 146 -5.16 22.39 25.29
N GLU A 147 -5.42 21.44 24.39
CA GLU A 147 -5.99 20.13 24.75
C GLU A 147 -4.96 19.08 25.17
N ALA A 148 -3.65 19.38 25.11
CA ALA A 148 -2.57 18.50 25.58
C ALA A 148 -2.15 18.74 27.04
N ALA A 149 -2.78 19.69 27.74
CA ALA A 149 -2.82 19.66 29.20
C ALA A 149 -3.99 18.76 29.62
N SER A 150 -3.75 17.45 29.64
CA SER A 150 -4.73 16.48 30.11
C SER A 150 -5.23 16.86 31.51
N VAL A 151 -6.56 16.81 31.67
CA VAL A 151 -7.37 17.10 32.87
C VAL A 151 -6.84 16.47 34.17
N ASP A 152 -5.95 15.48 34.08
CA ASP A 152 -5.30 14.84 35.22
C ASP A 152 -4.34 15.76 36.01
N GLN A 153 -3.81 16.84 35.42
CA GLN A 153 -3.04 17.85 36.18
C GLN A 153 -3.90 18.94 36.86
N LEU A 154 -5.19 19.03 36.52
CA LEU A 154 -6.11 20.00 37.11
C LEU A 154 -6.72 19.51 38.44
N LEU A 155 -6.60 18.22 38.77
CA LEU A 155 -7.05 17.68 40.06
C LEU A 155 -5.96 17.70 41.14
N ASP A 156 -4.68 17.73 40.78
CA ASP A 156 -3.58 17.87 41.76
C ASP A 156 -3.40 19.31 42.28
N ILE A 157 -3.95 20.32 41.60
CA ILE A 157 -3.86 21.73 42.04
C ILE A 157 -5.03 22.13 42.94
N ILE A 158 -6.17 21.42 42.90
CA ILE A 158 -7.35 21.78 43.70
C ILE A 158 -7.34 21.11 45.09
N ASP A 159 -6.66 19.96 45.24
CA ASP A 159 -6.56 19.28 46.54
C ASP A 159 -5.56 19.94 47.51
N ASP A 160 -4.61 20.74 47.02
CA ASP A 160 -3.56 21.37 47.85
C ASP A 160 -3.95 22.76 48.42
N GLU A 161 -5.14 23.31 48.07
CA GLU A 161 -5.65 24.58 48.62
C GLU A 161 -6.87 24.44 49.55
N LEU A 162 -7.32 23.22 49.88
CA LEU A 162 -8.52 23.01 50.72
C LEU A 162 -8.23 22.40 52.11
N LEU A 163 -7.05 22.65 52.69
CA LEU A 163 -6.77 22.29 54.09
C LEU A 163 -5.91 23.28 54.88
N ASP A 164 -5.81 24.56 54.49
CA ASP A 164 -5.24 25.56 55.40
C ASP A 164 -5.78 26.98 55.18
N LEU A 165 -6.91 27.29 55.82
CA LEU A 165 -7.28 28.64 56.26
C LEU A 165 -8.13 28.49 57.56
N PRO A 166 -8.08 29.48 58.46
CA PRO A 166 -7.81 29.33 59.91
C PRO A 166 -8.96 28.85 60.81
#